data_AF-A0A9D6FG63-F1
#
_entry.id   AF-A0A9D6FG63-F1
#
_cell.length_a   1.000
_cell.length_b   1.000
_cell.length_c   1.000
_cell.angle_alpha   90.00
_cell.angle_beta   90.00
_cell.angle_gamma   90.00
#
_symmetry.space_group_name_H-M   'P 1'
#
loop_
_entity.id
_entity.type
_entity.pdbx_description
1 polymer ?
#
loop_
_entity_poly.entity_id
_entity_poly.type
_entity_poly.pdbx_seq_one_letter_code
_entity_poly.pdbx_strand_id
1 'polypeptide(L)'
;MQSNDSARTAAPATGKLGMGIFLAALGMLFAASMVAYLIVRARAQAWPPPGMPRLPAGLWVSTIILLISSATMHWALTSARRDRHATLCGAMLITTLLGVLFLVSQTVNWIYLLALHMTDTPNLYAFTF
;
A
#
# COMPACT_ATOMS: atom_id res chain seq x y z
N MET A 1 -41.26 -28.45 -5.88
CA MET A 1 -40.61 -27.17 -6.24
C MET A 1 -39.78 -26.70 -5.04
N GLN A 2 -38.59 -27.28 -4.85
CA GLN A 2 -37.64 -26.96 -3.76
C GLN A 2 -36.24 -27.20 -4.32
N SER A 3 -35.66 -26.21 -5.02
CA SER A 3 -34.32 -26.38 -5.60
C SER A 3 -33.62 -25.06 -5.97
N ASN A 4 -33.74 -23.98 -5.19
CA ASN A 4 -32.86 -22.81 -5.45
C ASN A 4 -32.54 -21.82 -4.30
N ASP A 5 -32.81 -22.13 -3.04
CA ASP A 5 -32.51 -21.18 -1.95
C ASP A 5 -31.09 -21.31 -1.36
N SER A 6 -30.41 -22.44 -1.57
CA SER A 6 -29.05 -22.68 -1.08
C SER A 6 -27.95 -21.90 -1.82
N ALA A 7 -28.24 -21.37 -3.01
CA ALA A 7 -27.27 -20.62 -3.82
C ALA A 7 -27.12 -19.15 -3.38
N ARG A 8 -28.11 -18.56 -2.69
CA ARG A 8 -28.14 -17.11 -2.39
C ARG A 8 -27.45 -16.73 -1.08
N THR A 9 -27.15 -17.69 -0.22
CA THR A 9 -26.55 -17.47 1.11
C THR A 9 -25.04 -17.71 1.17
N ALA A 10 -24.43 -18.32 0.14
CA ALA A 10 -22.98 -18.58 0.08
C ALA A 10 -22.13 -17.34 -0.29
N ALA A 11 -22.69 -16.40 -1.06
CA ALA A 11 -21.98 -15.24 -1.61
C ALA A 11 -21.25 -14.35 -0.58
N PRO A 12 -21.83 -13.97 0.59
CA PRO A 12 -21.13 -13.12 1.56
C PRO A 12 -20.02 -13.84 2.33
N ALA A 13 -20.07 -15.18 2.44
CA ALA A 13 -19.04 -15.97 3.12
C ALA A 13 -17.82 -16.21 2.22
N THR A 14 -18.06 -16.56 0.96
CA THR A 14 -17.00 -16.77 -0.04
C THR A 14 -16.20 -15.50 -0.32
N GLY A 15 -16.86 -14.34 -0.41
CA GLY A 15 -16.17 -13.07 -0.64
C GLY A 15 -15.22 -12.66 0.50
N LYS A 16 -15.64 -12.87 1.76
CA LYS A 16 -14.80 -12.59 2.93
C LYS A 16 -13.59 -13.53 3.01
N LEU A 17 -13.80 -14.81 2.68
CA LEU A 17 -12.74 -15.81 2.65
C LEU A 17 -11.71 -15.49 1.55
N GLY A 18 -12.17 -15.14 0.35
CA GLY A 18 -11.29 -14.72 -0.75
C GLY A 18 -10.45 -13.48 -0.41
N MET A 19 -11.07 -12.47 0.23
CA MET A 19 -10.34 -11.30 0.73
C MET A 19 -9.29 -11.68 1.80
N GLY A 20 -9.63 -12.59 2.70
CA GLY A 20 -8.71 -13.09 3.72
C GLY A 20 -7.47 -13.77 3.11
N ILE A 21 -7.67 -14.65 2.12
CA ILE A 21 -6.57 -15.32 1.41
C ILE A 21 -5.73 -14.30 0.65
N PHE A 22 -6.34 -13.34 -0.04
CA PHE A 22 -5.63 -12.28 -0.75
C PHE A 22 -4.75 -11.45 0.17
N LEU A 23 -5.28 -11.02 1.33
CA LEU A 23 -4.50 -10.28 2.33
C LEU A 23 -3.38 -11.13 2.93
N ALA A 24 -3.59 -12.43 3.15
CA ALA A 24 -2.54 -13.33 3.61
C ALA A 24 -1.40 -13.48 2.59
N ALA A 25 -1.74 -13.59 1.29
CA ALA A 25 -0.77 -13.63 0.22
C ALA A 25 0.05 -12.33 0.12
N LEU A 26 -0.61 -11.17 0.21
CA LEU A 26 0.08 -9.87 0.32
C LEU A 26 0.97 -9.80 1.57
N GLY A 27 0.49 -10.29 2.71
CA GLY A 27 1.26 -10.37 3.95
C GLY A 27 2.54 -11.19 3.79
N MET A 28 2.47 -12.36 3.15
CA MET A 28 3.65 -13.16 2.81
C MET A 28 4.60 -12.42 1.87
N LEU A 29 4.09 -11.73 0.85
CA LEU A 29 4.90 -10.95 -0.09
C LEU A 29 5.68 -9.83 0.64
N PHE A 30 5.02 -9.06 1.49
CA PHE A 30 5.66 -8.01 2.28
C PHE A 30 6.65 -8.59 3.30
N ALA A 31 6.30 -9.70 3.96
CA ALA A 31 7.20 -10.37 4.91
C ALA A 31 8.48 -10.86 4.23
N ALA A 32 8.36 -11.54 3.07
CA ALA A 32 9.50 -12.00 2.30
C ALA A 32 10.39 -10.83 1.84
N SER A 33 9.77 -9.74 1.38
CA SER A 33 10.48 -8.52 0.98
C SER A 33 11.22 -7.87 2.15
N MET A 34 10.60 -7.84 3.35
CA MET A 34 11.23 -7.34 4.57
C MET A 34 12.43 -8.21 4.99
N VAL A 35 12.30 -9.54 4.93
CA VAL A 35 13.43 -10.44 5.20
C VAL A 35 14.57 -10.20 4.21
N ALA A 36 14.28 -10.03 2.92
CA ALA A 36 15.28 -9.70 1.92
C ALA A 36 16.01 -8.38 2.25
N TYR A 37 15.28 -7.32 2.59
CA TYR A 37 15.85 -6.05 3.06
C TYR A 37 16.76 -6.24 4.27
N LEU A 38 16.31 -6.98 5.29
CA LEU A 38 17.08 -7.21 6.53
C LEU A 38 18.38 -7.99 6.25
N ILE A 39 18.37 -8.97 5.35
CA ILE A 39 19.57 -9.71 4.95
C ILE A 39 20.57 -8.78 4.25
N VAL A 40 20.12 -7.96 3.29
CA VAL A 40 20.98 -6.99 2.60
C VAL A 40 21.56 -5.99 3.59
N ARG A 41 20.73 -5.49 4.52
CA ARG A 41 21.17 -4.55 5.55
C ARG A 41 22.20 -5.16 6.50
N ALA A 42 22.00 -6.40 6.93
CA ALA A 42 22.91 -7.08 7.87
C ALA A 42 24.28 -7.38 7.25
N ARG A 43 24.36 -7.52 5.91
CA ARG A 43 25.61 -7.75 5.18
C ARG A 43 26.36 -6.47 4.82
N ALA A 44 25.74 -5.29 4.96
CA ALA A 44 26.36 -4.01 4.64
C ALA A 44 27.19 -3.48 5.83
N GLN A 45 28.47 -3.17 5.61
CA GLN A 45 29.35 -2.62 6.67
C GLN A 45 29.08 -1.14 7.00
N ALA A 46 28.52 -0.37 6.05
CA ALA A 46 28.08 1.01 6.24
C ALA A 46 26.74 1.21 5.53
N TRP A 47 25.81 1.95 6.17
CA TRP A 47 24.51 2.24 5.59
C TRP A 47 24.07 3.70 5.81
N PRO A 48 23.62 4.41 4.76
CA PRO A 48 23.59 3.98 3.36
C PRO A 48 25.00 3.79 2.78
N PRO A 49 25.20 2.91 1.79
CA PRO A 49 26.49 2.74 1.11
C PRO A 49 27.06 4.09 0.63
N PRO A 50 28.39 4.27 0.60
CA PRO A 50 29.01 5.53 0.17
C PRO A 50 28.54 5.91 -1.24
N GLY A 51 28.06 7.16 -1.40
CA GLY A 51 27.54 7.68 -2.68
C GLY A 51 26.03 7.56 -2.87
N MET A 52 25.30 6.87 -1.97
CA MET A 52 23.84 6.81 -2.06
C MET A 52 23.15 7.94 -1.28
N PRO A 53 22.16 8.63 -1.88
CA PRO A 53 21.40 9.65 -1.18
C PRO A 53 20.63 9.04 -0.01
N ARG A 54 20.65 9.77 1.11
CA ARG A 54 19.83 9.49 2.31
C ARG A 54 18.34 9.45 1.92
N LEU A 55 17.57 8.58 2.59
CA LEU A 55 16.13 8.40 2.32
C LEU A 55 15.43 9.75 2.12
N PRO A 56 14.73 9.95 0.98
CA PRO A 56 13.99 11.18 0.73
C PRO A 56 12.98 11.43 1.86
N ALA A 57 12.97 12.64 2.42
CA ALA A 57 12.00 13.03 3.45
C ALA A 57 10.53 12.88 2.99
N GLY A 58 10.30 12.79 1.67
CA GLY A 58 9.00 12.53 1.07
C GLY A 58 8.35 11.20 1.49
N LEU A 59 9.11 10.21 1.95
CA LEU A 59 8.53 8.95 2.46
C LEU A 59 7.59 9.18 3.65
N TRP A 60 7.93 10.11 4.55
CA TRP A 60 7.08 10.43 5.71
C TRP A 60 5.77 11.09 5.31
N VAL A 61 5.81 11.95 4.29
CA VAL A 61 4.61 12.60 3.73
C VAL A 61 3.67 11.55 3.14
N SER A 62 4.22 10.62 2.37
CA SER A 62 3.47 9.50 1.80
C SER A 62 2.83 8.61 2.87
N THR A 63 3.53 8.35 3.99
CA THR A 63 2.96 7.60 5.13
C THR A 63 1.83 8.36 5.83
N ILE A 64 1.97 9.67 6.04
CA ILE A 64 0.92 10.51 6.65
C ILE A 64 -0.33 10.51 5.76
N ILE A 65 -0.17 10.66 4.44
CA ILE A 65 -1.29 10.61 3.48
C ILE A 65 -2.01 9.26 3.56
N LEU A 66 -1.28 8.16 3.67
CA LEU A 66 -1.84 6.81 3.84
C LEU A 66 -2.64 6.67 5.14
N LEU A 67 -2.11 7.19 6.26
CA LEU A 67 -2.81 7.17 7.54
C LEU A 67 -4.12 7.97 7.50
N ILE A 68 -4.08 9.15 6.88
CA ILE A 68 -5.29 9.98 6.69
C ILE A 68 -6.30 9.25 5.79
N SER A 69 -5.83 8.61 4.71
CA SER A 69 -6.68 7.80 3.82
C SER A 69 -7.35 6.62 4.54
N SER A 70 -6.64 5.96 5.46
CA SER A 70 -7.21 4.91 6.32
C SER A 70 -8.31 5.45 7.25
N ALA A 71 -8.07 6.62 7.85
CA ALA A 71 -9.06 7.28 8.70
C ALA A 71 -10.31 7.71 7.91
N THR A 72 -10.16 8.24 6.69
CA THR A 72 -11.30 8.60 5.83
C THR A 72 -12.09 7.38 5.39
N MET A 73 -11.43 6.25 5.11
CA MET A 73 -12.11 5.00 4.80
C MET A 73 -12.86 4.41 6.02
N HIS A 74 -12.31 4.53 7.22
CA HIS A 74 -13.03 4.18 8.45
C HIS A 74 -14.27 5.07 8.68
N TRP A 75 -14.15 6.36 8.35
CA TRP A 75 -15.27 7.30 8.43
C TRP A 75 -16.36 7.02 7.38
N ALA A 76 -15.97 6.59 6.18
CA ALA A 76 -16.90 6.10 5.16
C ALA A 76 -17.68 4.88 5.66
N LEU A 77 -16.99 3.90 6.26
CA LEU A 77 -17.61 2.68 6.79
C LEU A 77 -18.62 2.98 7.92
N THR A 78 -18.26 3.88 8.85
CA THR A 78 -19.17 4.27 9.93
C THR A 78 -20.36 5.08 9.44
N SER A 79 -20.19 5.89 8.39
CA SER A 79 -21.27 6.65 7.75
C SER A 79 -22.23 5.74 6.97
N ALA A 80 -21.72 4.72 6.28
CA ALA A 80 -22.52 3.70 5.62
C ALA A 80 -23.40 2.93 6.62
N ARG A 81 -22.87 2.61 7.82
CA ARG A 81 -23.65 1.98 8.90
C ARG A 81 -24.73 2.89 9.50
N ARG A 82 -24.65 4.20 9.28
CA ARG A 82 -25.60 5.21 9.76
C ARG A 82 -26.54 5.73 8.66
N ASP A 83 -26.56 5.07 7.49
CA ASP A 83 -27.36 5.44 6.31
C ASP A 83 -27.12 6.87 5.79
N ARG A 84 -25.93 7.42 6.04
CA ARG A 84 -25.56 8.78 5.60
C ARG A 84 -24.90 8.75 4.22
N HIS A 85 -25.71 8.60 3.17
CA HIS A 85 -25.24 8.47 1.79
C HIS A 85 -24.37 9.64 1.29
N ALA A 86 -24.72 10.88 1.60
CA ALA A 86 -23.94 12.05 1.18
C ALA A 86 -22.53 12.06 1.79
N THR A 87 -22.41 11.69 3.07
CA THR A 87 -21.13 11.59 3.78
C THR A 87 -20.30 10.41 3.27
N LEU A 88 -20.94 9.29 2.90
CA LEU A 88 -20.28 8.14 2.29
C LEU A 88 -19.64 8.50 0.94
N CYS A 89 -20.39 9.15 0.04
CA CYS A 89 -19.88 9.56 -1.27
C CYS A 89 -18.73 10.57 -1.13
N GLY A 90 -18.87 11.56 -0.24
CA GLY A 90 -17.80 12.53 0.04
C GLY A 90 -16.52 11.87 0.57
N ALA A 91 -16.66 10.96 1.56
CA ALA A 91 -15.51 10.26 2.14
C ALA A 91 -14.81 9.32 1.14
N MET A 92 -15.55 8.66 0.25
CA MET A 92 -14.94 7.86 -0.83
C MET A 92 -14.19 8.72 -1.83
N LEU A 93 -14.75 9.87 -2.25
CA LEU A 93 -14.09 10.78 -3.18
C LEU A 93 -12.79 11.34 -2.59
N ILE A 94 -12.81 11.75 -1.32
CA ILE A 94 -11.60 12.18 -0.59
C ILE A 94 -10.57 11.06 -0.56
N THR A 95 -10.97 9.83 -0.20
CA THR A 95 -10.07 8.67 -0.13
C THR A 95 -9.41 8.39 -1.49
N THR A 96 -10.17 8.46 -2.59
CA THR A 96 -9.63 8.30 -3.95
C THR A 96 -8.65 9.40 -4.32
N LEU A 97 -8.96 10.67 -4.02
CA LEU A 97 -8.06 11.79 -4.29
C LEU A 97 -6.75 11.67 -3.51
N LEU A 98 -6.81 11.25 -2.24
CA LEU A 98 -5.62 10.99 -1.43
C LEU A 98 -4.77 9.84 -2.02
N GLY A 99 -5.42 8.79 -2.50
CA GLY A 99 -4.75 7.68 -3.19
C GLY A 99 -4.03 8.11 -4.47
N VAL A 100 -4.67 8.94 -5.30
CA VAL A 100 -4.06 9.51 -6.51
C VAL A 100 -2.87 10.40 -6.15
N LEU A 101 -3.03 11.28 -5.14
CA LEU A 101 -1.96 12.15 -4.69
C LEU A 101 -0.74 11.36 -4.18
N PHE A 102 -0.98 10.29 -3.42
CA PHE A 102 0.06 9.36 -2.99
C PHE A 102 0.78 8.74 -4.18
N LEU A 103 0.05 8.27 -5.19
CA LEU A 103 0.64 7.63 -6.36
C LEU A 103 1.52 8.60 -7.15
N VAL A 104 1.05 9.84 -7.35
CA VAL A 104 1.83 10.91 -8.02
C VAL A 104 3.11 11.22 -7.23
N SER A 105 3.01 11.36 -5.91
CA SER A 105 4.18 11.59 -5.03
C SER A 105 5.23 10.46 -5.19
N GLN A 106 4.77 9.21 -5.17
CA GLN A 106 5.65 8.05 -5.36
C GLN A 106 6.31 8.04 -6.74
N THR A 107 5.56 8.32 -7.81
CA THR A 107 6.09 8.39 -9.18
C THR A 107 7.13 9.48 -9.35
N VAL A 108 6.86 10.69 -8.83
CA VAL A 108 7.82 11.81 -8.88
C VAL A 108 9.10 11.45 -8.12
N ASN A 109 8.99 10.85 -6.93
CA ASN A 109 10.16 10.42 -6.15
C ASN A 109 10.96 9.34 -6.89
N TRP A 110 10.28 8.40 -7.54
CA TRP A 110 10.94 7.37 -8.36
C TRP A 110 11.69 7.99 -9.55
N ILE A 111 11.06 8.91 -10.30
CA ILE A 111 11.70 9.60 -11.42
C ILE A 111 12.90 10.43 -10.94
N TYR A 112 12.77 11.11 -9.80
CA TYR A 112 13.87 11.87 -9.19
C TYR A 112 15.06 10.97 -8.83
N LEU A 113 14.81 9.80 -8.23
CA LEU A 113 15.84 8.82 -7.90
C LEU A 113 16.51 8.23 -9.14
N LEU A 114 15.74 7.94 -10.20
CA LEU A 114 16.25 7.46 -11.48
C LEU A 114 17.08 8.52 -12.20
N ALA A 115 16.64 9.78 -12.21
CA ALA A 115 17.36 10.89 -12.82
C ALA A 115 18.70 11.19 -12.12
N LEU A 116 18.79 10.91 -10.82
CA LEU A 116 20.04 11.01 -10.03
C LEU A 116 20.99 9.81 -10.21
N HIS A 117 20.54 8.67 -10.76
CA HIS A 117 21.30 7.41 -10.84
C HIS A 117 21.36 6.82 -12.26
N MET A 118 21.53 7.65 -13.28
CA MET A 118 21.95 7.13 -14.59
C MET A 118 23.28 6.36 -14.39
N THR A 119 23.22 5.02 -14.59
CA THR A 119 24.31 4.12 -15.01
C THR A 119 25.47 3.95 -13.98
N ASP A 120 25.74 2.80 -13.35
CA ASP A 120 26.43 1.68 -14.01
C ASP A 120 26.60 0.36 -13.21
N THR A 121 25.91 0.13 -12.08
CA THR A 121 26.03 -1.20 -11.40
C THR A 121 24.72 -1.68 -10.77
N PRO A 122 24.28 -2.94 -11.04
CA PRO A 122 23.20 -3.56 -10.28
C PRO A 122 23.67 -3.71 -8.83
N ASN A 123 23.19 -2.83 -7.95
CA ASN A 123 23.47 -2.91 -6.53
C ASN A 123 22.26 -3.53 -5.81
N LEU A 124 22.54 -4.42 -4.85
CA LEU A 124 21.52 -5.08 -4.02
C LEU A 124 20.69 -4.06 -3.21
N TYR A 125 21.22 -2.85 -3.01
CA TYR A 125 20.54 -1.77 -2.34
C TYR A 125 19.30 -1.30 -3.10
N ALA A 126 19.40 -1.04 -4.40
CA ALA A 126 18.29 -0.56 -5.23
C ALA A 126 17.12 -1.56 -5.29
N PHE A 127 17.39 -2.86 -5.23
CA PHE A 127 16.34 -3.90 -5.17
C PHE A 127 15.58 -3.93 -3.84
N THR A 128 16.08 -3.24 -2.80
CA THR A 128 15.43 -3.19 -1.48
C THR A 128 14.52 -1.98 -1.28
N PHE A 129 14.38 -1.12 -2.29
CA PHE A 129 13.47 0.04 -2.31
C PHE A 129 12.46 -0.10 -3.44
#